data_AF-A0A7S1NBS1-F1
#
_entry.id   AF-A0A7S1NBS1-F1
#
_cell.length_a   1.000
_cell.length_b   1.000
_cell.length_c   1.000
_cell.angle_alpha   90.00
_cell.angle_beta   90.00
_cell.angle_gamma   90.00
#
_symmetry.space_group_name_H-M   'P 1'
#
loop_
_entity.id
_entity.type
_entity.pdbx_description
1 polymer ?
#
loop_
_entity_poly.entity_id
_entity_poly.type
_entity_poly.pdbx_seq_one_letter_code
_entity_poly.pdbx_strand_id
1 'polypeptide(L)'
;ETVEHQHHRTVMHHTAHATYAFFDSPFDSALVVSTDGGGSDGTFRVFFGSRSEGTVVRLDRQEGANLHIGTAFKEMATWVQAIAKMFLRLCLLGTECLNDPSAELMHYAGRAKGRYRKQWAAIIK
;
A
#
# COMPACT_ATOMS: atom_id res chain seq x y z
N GLU A 1 44.08 -8.15 11.53
CA GLU A 1 42.98 -7.74 10.64
C GLU A 1 42.37 -6.46 11.15
N THR A 2 42.61 -5.35 10.45
CA THR A 2 41.92 -4.08 10.69
C THR A 2 40.61 -4.11 9.94
N VAL A 3 39.49 -4.15 10.67
CA VAL A 3 38.14 -4.07 10.11
C VAL A 3 37.95 -2.65 9.59
N GLU A 4 37.86 -2.47 8.28
CA GLU A 4 37.48 -1.19 7.68
C GLU A 4 36.08 -0.78 8.18
N HIS A 5 35.98 0.41 8.77
CA HIS A 5 34.70 0.97 9.17
C HIS A 5 33.88 1.30 7.91
N GLN A 6 32.69 0.70 7.79
CA GLN A 6 31.75 1.01 6.72
C GLN A 6 31.35 2.50 6.76
N HIS A 7 31.50 3.20 5.63
CA HIS A 7 31.06 4.59 5.51
C HIS A 7 29.53 4.68 5.54
N HIS A 8 28.98 5.28 6.60
CA HIS A 8 27.55 5.59 6.68
C HIS A 8 27.25 6.92 5.98
N ARG A 9 26.23 6.93 5.12
CA ARG A 9 25.68 8.15 4.51
C ARG A 9 24.19 8.21 4.75
N THR A 10 23.73 9.30 5.34
CA THR A 10 22.30 9.60 5.46
C THR A 10 21.80 10.12 4.12
N VAL A 11 20.66 9.58 3.67
CA VAL A 11 19.97 10.01 2.46
C VAL A 11 18.54 10.40 2.80
N MET A 12 17.97 11.33 2.04
CA MET A 12 16.57 11.71 2.21
C MET A 12 15.66 10.55 1.78
N HIS A 13 14.66 10.27 2.61
CA HIS A 13 13.79 9.09 2.49
C HIS A 13 13.11 8.99 1.13
N HIS A 14 12.38 10.02 0.69
CA HIS A 14 11.72 9.99 -0.61
C HIS A 14 12.69 10.09 -1.79
N THR A 15 13.85 10.75 -1.62
CA THR A 15 14.91 10.72 -2.63
C THR A 15 15.41 9.30 -2.86
N ALA A 16 15.66 8.52 -1.81
CA ALA A 16 16.09 7.13 -1.94
C ALA A 16 15.05 6.28 -2.70
N HIS A 17 13.77 6.42 -2.34
CA HIS A 17 12.67 5.77 -3.07
C HIS A 17 12.62 6.17 -4.54
N ALA A 18 12.70 7.47 -4.84
CA ALA A 18 12.61 7.96 -6.21
C ALA A 18 13.82 7.54 -7.06
N THR A 19 15.03 7.58 -6.49
CA THR A 19 16.25 7.12 -7.15
C THR A 19 16.17 5.64 -7.48
N TYR A 20 15.79 4.81 -6.51
CA TYR A 20 15.63 3.37 -6.73
C TYR A 20 14.59 3.09 -7.82
N ALA A 21 13.38 3.66 -7.70
CA ALA A 21 12.31 3.44 -8.65
C ALA A 21 12.65 3.90 -10.08
N PHE A 22 13.33 5.04 -10.24
CA PHE A 22 13.72 5.54 -11.55
C PHE A 22 14.75 4.65 -12.24
N PHE A 23 15.83 4.28 -11.54
CA PHE A 23 16.90 3.49 -12.16
C PHE A 23 16.52 2.04 -12.43
N ASP A 24 15.54 1.50 -11.70
CA ASP A 24 14.94 0.18 -11.97
C ASP A 24 13.88 0.22 -13.10
N SER A 25 13.38 1.42 -13.43
CA SER A 25 12.41 1.58 -14.52
C SER A 25 13.05 1.57 -15.92
N PRO A 26 12.29 1.26 -16.98
CA PRO A 26 12.78 1.26 -18.36
C PRO A 26 12.79 2.65 -19.01
N PHE A 27 12.51 3.73 -18.26
CA PHE A 27 12.36 5.07 -18.83
C PHE A 27 13.71 5.81 -18.92
N ASP A 28 13.94 6.49 -20.04
CA ASP A 28 15.10 7.38 -20.20
C ASP A 28 14.95 8.69 -19.43
N SER A 29 13.71 9.19 -19.32
CA SER A 29 13.35 10.28 -18.41
C SER A 29 11.94 10.06 -17.89
N ALA A 30 11.68 10.46 -16.64
CA ALA A 30 10.39 10.25 -16.02
C ALA A 30 10.08 11.29 -14.94
N LEU A 31 8.81 11.67 -14.84
CA LEU A 31 8.27 12.28 -13.64
C LEU A 31 8.03 11.17 -12.62
N VAL A 32 8.69 11.26 -11.46
CA VAL A 32 8.58 10.27 -10.38
C VAL A 32 7.76 10.89 -9.26
N VAL A 33 6.67 10.24 -8.90
CA VAL A 33 5.83 10.63 -7.75
C VAL A 33 6.08 9.64 -6.63
N SER A 34 6.56 10.14 -5.50
CA SER A 34 6.80 9.34 -4.30
C SER A 34 5.76 9.72 -3.24
N THR A 35 4.99 8.74 -2.78
CA THR A 35 4.01 8.88 -1.70
C THR A 35 4.24 7.76 -0.69
N ASP A 36 4.29 8.12 0.59
CA ASP A 36 4.54 7.18 1.68
C ASP A 36 3.82 7.66 2.95
N GLY A 37 3.82 6.81 3.98
CA GLY A 37 3.31 7.10 5.30
C GLY A 37 4.11 8.15 6.10
N GLY A 38 5.23 8.62 5.56
CA GLY A 38 6.12 9.59 6.19
C GLY A 38 7.58 9.33 5.82
N GLY A 39 8.46 10.24 6.26
CA GLY A 39 9.88 10.22 5.93
C GLY A 39 10.57 11.47 6.45
N SER A 40 11.90 11.48 6.43
CA SER A 40 12.70 12.65 6.85
C SER A 40 12.37 13.91 6.04
N ASP A 41 11.81 13.73 4.86
CA ASP A 41 11.44 14.75 3.91
C ASP A 41 9.94 14.75 3.60
N GLY A 42 9.07 14.34 4.52
CA GLY A 42 7.61 14.50 4.39
C GLY A 42 6.88 13.21 3.99
N THR A 43 5.77 13.33 3.26
CA THR A 43 4.88 12.19 2.92
C THR A 43 4.61 12.08 1.42
N PHE A 44 4.93 13.14 0.68
CA PHE A 44 4.74 13.23 -0.75
C PHE A 44 5.83 14.12 -1.35
N ARG A 45 6.41 13.66 -2.46
CA ARG A 45 7.43 14.38 -3.23
C ARG A 45 7.31 14.09 -4.72
N VAL A 46 7.73 15.07 -5.53
CA VAL A 46 7.77 14.93 -6.99
C VAL A 46 9.18 15.16 -7.47
N PHE A 47 9.67 14.25 -8.31
CA PHE A 47 11.02 14.30 -8.87
C PHE A 47 10.99 14.18 -10.39
N PHE A 48 12.05 14.64 -11.02
CA PHE A 48 12.36 14.36 -12.42
C PHE A 48 13.62 13.50 -12.48
N GLY A 49 13.50 12.33 -13.08
CA GLY A 49 14.63 11.45 -13.39
C GLY A 49 15.09 11.65 -14.82
N SER A 50 16.40 11.70 -15.03
CA SER A 50 17.04 11.74 -16.35
C SER A 50 18.21 10.77 -16.38
N ARG A 51 18.16 9.77 -17.27
CA ARG A 51 19.20 8.75 -17.41
C ARG A 51 20.40 9.28 -18.17
N SER A 52 20.21 10.22 -19.09
CA SER A 52 21.30 10.92 -19.80
C SER A 52 22.14 11.77 -18.85
N GLU A 53 21.51 12.38 -17.84
CA GLU A 53 22.20 13.14 -16.80
C GLU A 53 22.63 12.24 -15.62
N GLY A 54 22.05 11.06 -15.49
CA GLY A 54 22.27 10.17 -14.34
C GLY A 54 21.72 10.74 -13.03
N THR A 55 20.67 11.55 -13.09
CA THR A 55 20.16 12.33 -11.96
C THR A 55 18.69 12.03 -11.66
N VAL A 56 18.33 12.23 -10.39
CA VAL A 56 16.93 12.36 -9.94
C VAL A 56 16.85 13.64 -9.12
N VAL A 57 16.13 14.63 -9.63
CA VAL A 57 16.07 15.98 -9.06
C VAL A 57 14.68 16.26 -8.53
N ARG A 58 14.59 16.79 -7.30
CA ARG A 58 13.31 17.18 -6.70
C ARG A 58 12.73 18.39 -7.44
N LEU A 59 11.45 18.31 -7.82
CA LEU A 59 10.72 19.38 -8.52
C LEU A 59 9.80 20.19 -7.60
N ASP A 60 9.32 19.61 -6.50
CA ASP A 60 8.39 20.31 -5.62
C ASP A 60 9.09 21.43 -4.82
N ARG A 61 8.41 22.59 -4.77
CA ARG A 61 8.92 23.83 -4.15
C ARG A 61 8.64 23.94 -2.66
N GLN A 62 7.69 23.17 -2.13
CA GLN A 62 7.26 23.29 -0.74
C GLN A 62 7.68 22.07 0.08
N GLU A 63 8.42 22.32 1.14
CA GLU A 63 8.55 21.34 2.22
C GLU A 63 7.17 21.14 2.87
N GLY A 64 6.57 19.95 2.70
CA GLY A 64 5.32 19.62 3.38
C GLY A 64 4.04 19.70 2.54
N ALA A 65 4.11 19.46 1.23
CA ALA A 65 2.92 19.00 0.51
C ALA A 65 2.44 17.70 1.18
N ASN A 66 1.40 17.80 2.00
CA ASN A 66 0.91 16.72 2.83
C ASN A 66 -0.18 15.94 2.09
N LEU A 67 0.23 15.15 1.09
CA LEU A 67 -0.67 14.17 0.48
C LEU A 67 -0.41 12.80 1.10
N HIS A 68 -0.95 12.63 2.31
CA HIS A 68 -0.78 11.42 3.12
C HIS A 68 -1.81 10.35 2.74
N ILE A 69 -1.66 9.78 1.55
CA ILE A 69 -2.58 8.75 1.03
C ILE A 69 -2.59 7.53 1.95
N GLY A 70 -1.41 7.17 2.49
CA GLY A 70 -1.27 6.04 3.42
C GLY A 70 -2.16 6.15 4.66
N THR A 71 -2.30 7.34 5.26
CA THR A 71 -3.17 7.53 6.43
C THR A 71 -4.63 7.32 6.07
N ALA A 72 -5.10 7.92 4.97
CA ALA A 72 -6.50 7.76 4.54
C ALA A 72 -6.85 6.28 4.28
N PHE A 73 -5.96 5.54 3.60
CA PHE A 73 -6.16 4.10 3.39
C PHE A 73 -6.11 3.30 4.68
N LYS A 74 -5.21 3.64 5.62
CA LYS A 74 -5.11 2.98 6.92
C LYS A 74 -6.36 3.20 7.77
N GLU A 75 -6.87 4.43 7.81
CA GLU A 75 -8.10 4.77 8.51
C GLU A 75 -9.28 4.00 7.92
N MET A 76 -9.44 4.03 6.59
CA MET A 76 -10.48 3.28 5.90
C MET A 76 -10.39 1.77 6.20
N ALA A 77 -9.18 1.18 6.13
CA ALA A 77 -8.99 -0.24 6.44
C ALA A 77 -9.38 -0.58 7.88
N THR A 78 -9.08 0.31 8.83
CA THR A 78 -9.45 0.16 10.24
C THR A 78 -10.97 0.17 10.42
N TRP A 79 -11.65 1.10 9.75
CA TRP A 79 -13.12 1.18 9.76
C TRP A 79 -13.78 -0.05 9.13
N VAL A 80 -13.31 -0.51 7.97
CA VAL A 80 -13.83 -1.71 7.31
C VAL A 80 -13.70 -2.93 8.23
N GLN A 81 -12.57 -3.08 8.91
CA GLN A 81 -12.39 -4.16 9.89
C GLN A 81 -13.32 -4.04 11.09
N ALA A 82 -13.53 -2.82 11.61
CA ALA A 82 -14.43 -2.59 12.74
C ALA A 82 -15.89 -2.93 12.38
N ILE A 83 -16.34 -2.49 11.20
CA ILE A 83 -17.68 -2.77 10.68
C ILE A 83 -17.86 -4.28 10.48
N ALA A 84 -16.89 -4.96 9.85
CA ALA A 84 -16.96 -6.41 9.64
C ALA A 84 -17.06 -7.19 10.96
N LYS A 85 -16.32 -6.79 12.00
CA LYS A 85 -16.41 -7.40 13.34
C LYS A 85 -17.76 -7.15 14.00
N MET A 86 -18.34 -5.97 13.81
CA MET A 86 -19.68 -5.64 14.32
C MET A 86 -20.75 -6.53 13.67
N PHE A 87 -20.73 -6.68 12.33
CA PHE A 87 -21.64 -7.57 11.62
C PHE A 87 -21.49 -9.03 12.06
N LEU A 88 -20.26 -9.51 12.22
CA LEU A 88 -20.02 -10.88 12.71
C LEU A 88 -20.62 -11.09 14.11
N ARG A 89 -20.44 -10.14 15.02
CA ARG A 89 -21.04 -10.19 16.37
C ARG A 89 -22.57 -10.18 16.32
N LEU A 90 -23.17 -9.33 15.48
CA LEU A 90 -24.62 -9.29 15.28
C LEU A 90 -25.17 -10.61 14.73
N CYS A 91 -24.48 -11.24 13.77
CA CYS A 91 -24.86 -12.56 13.28
C CYS A 91 -24.79 -13.61 14.40
N LEU A 92 -23.69 -13.65 15.16
CA LEU A 92 -23.51 -14.61 16.26
C LEU A 92 -24.53 -14.43 17.40
N LEU A 93 -24.95 -13.19 17.68
CA LEU A 93 -26.02 -12.91 18.65
C LEU A 93 -27.42 -13.22 18.07
N GLY A 94 -27.62 -13.08 16.76
CA GLY A 94 -28.85 -13.47 16.08
C GLY A 94 -29.05 -14.98 15.92
N THR A 95 -27.97 -15.77 15.98
CA THR A 95 -28.03 -17.24 15.88
C THR A 95 -28.52 -17.94 17.15
N GLU A 96 -28.75 -17.23 18.26
CA GLU A 96 -29.48 -17.79 19.41
C GLU A 96 -31.01 -17.74 19.23
N CYS A 97 -31.52 -16.94 18.28
CA CYS A 97 -32.97 -16.75 18.07
C CYS A 97 -33.55 -17.49 16.86
N LEU A 98 -32.72 -18.12 16.01
CA LEU A 98 -33.19 -18.86 14.84
C LEU A 98 -32.52 -20.24 14.80
N ASN A 99 -33.34 -21.27 15.01
CA ASN A 99 -32.95 -22.67 15.00
C ASN A 99 -32.04 -23.01 13.81
N ASP A 100 -30.85 -23.53 14.14
CA ASP A 100 -29.79 -24.10 13.30
C ASP A 100 -29.34 -23.33 12.01
N PRO A 101 -28.39 -22.38 12.15
CA PRO A 101 -27.78 -21.66 11.04
C PRO A 101 -26.55 -22.37 10.42
N SER A 102 -26.17 -23.56 10.89
CA SER A 102 -24.91 -24.20 10.49
C SER A 102 -24.94 -24.77 9.06
N ALA A 103 -26.11 -25.21 8.59
CA ALA A 103 -26.28 -25.79 7.26
C ALA A 103 -26.29 -24.74 6.13
N GLU A 104 -26.90 -23.58 6.37
CA GLU A 104 -27.09 -22.56 5.32
C GLU A 104 -25.85 -21.65 5.17
N LEU A 105 -25.16 -21.35 6.27
CA LEU A 105 -23.95 -20.53 6.25
C LEU A 105 -22.77 -21.27 5.61
N MET A 106 -22.62 -22.57 5.86
CA MET A 106 -21.64 -23.42 5.17
C MET A 106 -21.92 -23.53 3.68
N HIS A 107 -23.20 -23.55 3.30
CA HIS A 107 -23.62 -23.59 1.90
C HIS A 107 -23.35 -22.25 1.17
N TYR A 108 -23.53 -21.11 1.86
CA TYR A 108 -23.21 -19.79 1.30
C TYR A 108 -21.70 -19.52 1.23
N ALA A 109 -20.94 -19.92 2.26
CA ALA A 109 -19.48 -19.82 2.29
C ALA A 109 -18.81 -20.72 1.23
N GLY A 110 -19.38 -21.91 0.97
CA GLY A 110 -18.95 -22.79 -0.12
C GLY A 110 -19.19 -22.18 -1.51
N ARG A 111 -20.36 -21.56 -1.74
CA ARG A 111 -20.68 -20.89 -3.01
C ARG A 111 -19.88 -19.60 -3.24
N ALA A 112 -19.57 -18.85 -2.18
CA ALA A 112 -18.71 -17.67 -2.27
C ALA A 112 -17.27 -18.05 -2.63
N LYS A 113 -16.65 -19.02 -1.94
CA LYS A 113 -15.28 -19.49 -2.26
C LYS A 113 -15.15 -20.00 -3.70
N GLY A 114 -16.17 -20.69 -4.23
CA GLY A 114 -16.18 -21.22 -5.59
C GLY A 114 -16.30 -20.14 -6.68
N ARG A 115 -17.06 -19.06 -6.45
CA ARG A 115 -17.23 -17.95 -7.41
C ARG A 115 -16.03 -17.02 -7.45
N TYR A 116 -15.47 -16.66 -6.29
CA TYR A 116 -14.28 -15.80 -6.25
C TYR A 116 -13.09 -16.47 -6.93
N ARG A 117 -12.85 -17.77 -6.74
CA ARG A 117 -11.76 -18.48 -7.46
C ARG A 117 -11.92 -18.46 -8.98
N LYS A 118 -13.15 -18.58 -9.49
CA LYS A 118 -13.41 -18.55 -10.94
C LYS A 118 -13.30 -17.14 -11.54
N GLN A 119 -13.72 -16.11 -10.79
CA GLN A 119 -13.60 -14.70 -11.22
C GLN A 119 -12.14 -14.23 -11.21
N TRP A 120 -11.35 -14.59 -10.19
CA TRP A 120 -9.92 -14.27 -10.16
C TRP A 120 -9.11 -14.99 -11.25
N ALA A 121 -9.45 -16.24 -11.58
CA ALA A 121 -8.80 -16.97 -12.68
C ALA A 121 -9.11 -16.40 -14.08
N ALA A 122 -10.21 -15.67 -14.24
CA ALA A 122 -10.57 -14.98 -15.48
C ALA A 122 -9.88 -13.62 -15.65
N ILE A 123 -9.40 -13.02 -14.55
CA ILE A 123 -8.69 -11.74 -14.53
C ILE A 123 -7.17 -11.93 -14.75
N ILE A 124 -6.66 -13.15 -14.55
CA ILE A 124 -5.22 -13.50 -14.67
C ILE A 124 -4.91 -14.21 -16.01
N LYS A 125 -5.75 -14.05 -17.03
CA LYS A 125 -5.46 -14.44 -18.43
C LYS A 125 -5.43 -13.21 -19.30
#